data_AF-A0AA47PB07-F1
#
_entry.id   AF-A0AA47PB07-F1
#
_cell.length_a   1.000
_cell.length_b   1.000
_cell.length_c   1.000
_cell.angle_alpha   90.00
_cell.angle_beta   90.00
_cell.angle_gamma   90.00
#
_symmetry.space_group_name_H-M   'P 1'
#
loop_
_entity.id
_entity.type
_entity.pdbx_description
1 polymer ?
#
loop_
_entity_poly.entity_id
_entity_poly.type
_entity_poly.pdbx_seq_one_letter_code
_entity_poly.pdbx_strand_id
1 'polypeptide(L)'
;MFQLHQQLVAPAEQLDPESGLIRVGGRLRQSSDLPPDAIHPVVLDPAHPITKLIIKDCDDHLHHPGPESFFAELRRRYWILRGREAVWKHQHRCPKCQQSRAKPIIPQMADLPLARLRLCKPPFYSTGVDCFGPYTVKIGRRAEKR
;
A
#
# COMPACT_ATOMS: atom_id res chain seq x y z
N MET A 1 -12.02 38.94 -34.01
CA MET A 1 -10.65 38.46 -34.32
C MET A 1 -9.95 37.99 -33.04
N PHE A 2 -10.34 36.85 -32.47
CA PHE A 2 -9.55 36.19 -31.43
C PHE A 2 -9.53 34.69 -31.74
N GLN A 3 -8.61 34.33 -32.61
CA GLN A 3 -8.32 32.95 -32.96
C GLN A 3 -6.85 32.72 -32.63
N LEU A 4 -6.54 32.35 -31.39
CA LEU A 4 -5.20 31.90 -31.01
C LEU A 4 -5.25 30.64 -30.15
N HIS A 5 -5.36 29.51 -30.86
CA HIS A 5 -4.46 28.37 -30.73
C HIS A 5 -4.46 27.64 -29.37
N GLN A 6 -5.46 26.79 -29.15
CA GLN A 6 -5.26 25.57 -28.36
C GLN A 6 -4.42 24.58 -29.17
N GLN A 7 -3.11 24.81 -29.26
CA GLN A 7 -2.22 23.72 -29.60
C GLN A 7 -1.92 22.95 -28.31
N LEU A 8 -2.25 21.66 -28.31
CA LEU A 8 -1.84 20.71 -27.29
C LEU A 8 -0.31 20.58 -27.39
N VAL A 9 0.43 21.50 -26.76
CA VAL A 9 1.90 21.42 -26.68
C VAL A 9 2.22 20.11 -25.98
N ALA A 10 2.97 19.24 -26.67
CA ALA A 10 3.52 18.02 -26.10
C ALA A 10 4.36 18.39 -24.86
N PRO A 11 4.45 17.53 -23.83
CA PRO A 11 5.32 17.80 -22.69
C PRO A 11 6.77 17.89 -23.19
N ALA A 12 7.26 19.11 -23.42
CA ALA A 12 8.63 19.36 -23.81
C ALA A 12 9.50 19.21 -22.56
N GLU A 13 10.53 18.38 -22.64
CA GLU A 13 11.56 18.29 -21.61
C GLU A 13 12.32 19.62 -21.57
N GLN A 14 12.42 20.21 -20.38
CA GLN A 14 13.14 21.47 -20.17
C GLN A 14 14.25 21.23 -19.16
N LEU A 15 15.49 21.53 -19.56
CA LEU A 15 16.60 21.60 -18.63
C LEU A 15 16.45 22.88 -17.82
N ASP A 16 16.35 22.73 -16.51
CA ASP A 16 16.31 23.85 -15.58
C ASP A 16 17.74 24.38 -15.38
N PRO A 17 18.04 25.62 -15.79
CA PRO A 17 19.41 26.16 -15.75
C PRO A 17 19.93 26.40 -14.33
N GLU A 18 19.06 26.56 -13.33
CA GLU A 18 19.49 26.78 -11.94
C GLU A 18 19.82 25.46 -11.23
N SER A 19 18.95 24.46 -11.38
CA SER A 19 19.13 23.16 -10.72
C SER A 19 19.94 22.16 -11.55
N GLY A 20 20.09 22.38 -12.86
CA GLY A 20 20.69 21.44 -13.80
C GLY A 20 19.86 20.17 -14.01
N LEU A 21 18.61 20.16 -13.56
CA LEU A 21 17.72 19.00 -13.63
C LEU A 21 16.79 19.06 -14.83
N ILE A 22 16.46 17.89 -15.38
CA ILE A 22 15.44 17.77 -16.42
C ILE A 22 14.06 17.80 -15.75
N ARG A 23 13.21 18.71 -16.17
CA ARG A 23 11.82 18.83 -15.72
C ARG A 23 10.86 18.66 -16.87
N VAL A 24 9.68 18.13 -16.56
CA VAL A 24 8.63 17.96 -17.56
C VAL A 24 7.87 19.26 -17.79
N GLY A 25 7.79 19.67 -19.04
CA GLY A 25 6.91 20.75 -19.47
C GLY A 25 5.45 20.41 -19.17
N GLY A 26 4.68 21.43 -18.80
CA GLY A 26 3.28 21.27 -18.39
C GLY A 26 2.42 22.43 -18.86
N ARG A 27 1.10 22.27 -18.65
CA ARG A 27 0.09 23.30 -18.96
C ARG A 27 -0.32 24.13 -17.75
N LEU A 28 0.22 23.82 -16.58
CA LEU A 28 -0.11 24.48 -15.30
C LEU A 28 0.75 25.71 -15.03
N ARG A 29 1.42 26.28 -16.05
CA ARG A 29 2.36 27.40 -15.87
C ARG A 29 1.75 28.65 -15.23
N GLN A 30 0.43 28.82 -15.38
CA GLN A 30 -0.30 29.99 -14.86
C GLN A 30 -0.87 29.79 -13.46
N SER A 31 -0.74 28.60 -12.85
CA SER A 31 -1.24 28.40 -11.48
C SER A 31 -0.28 29.01 -10.47
N SER A 32 -0.70 30.06 -9.77
CA SER A 32 0.05 30.67 -8.66
C SER A 32 0.04 29.82 -7.40
N ASP A 33 -1.00 29.01 -7.23
CA ASP A 33 -1.29 28.34 -5.95
C ASP A 33 -0.57 26.99 -5.81
N LEU A 34 0.07 26.52 -6.89
CA LEU A 34 0.78 25.25 -6.91
C LEU A 34 2.29 25.47 -6.72
N PRO A 35 2.96 24.57 -5.98
CA PRO A 35 4.41 24.61 -5.88
C PRO A 35 5.06 24.35 -7.25
N PRO A 36 6.24 24.92 -7.52
CA PRO A 36 6.92 24.78 -8.81
C PRO A 36 7.19 23.32 -9.19
N ASP A 37 7.45 22.46 -8.21
CA ASP A 37 7.65 21.01 -8.41
C ASP A 37 6.39 20.26 -8.86
N ALA A 38 5.19 20.79 -8.55
CA ALA A 38 3.94 20.24 -9.06
C ALA A 38 3.61 20.74 -10.47
N ILE A 39 4.04 21.96 -10.81
CA ILE A 39 3.86 22.55 -12.14
C ILE A 39 4.79 21.89 -13.16
N HIS A 40 6.06 21.72 -12.78
CA HIS A 40 7.12 21.13 -13.59
C HIS A 40 7.88 20.05 -12.81
N PRO A 41 7.32 18.83 -12.71
CA PRO A 41 7.95 17.75 -11.95
C PRO A 41 9.31 17.35 -12.53
N VAL A 42 10.25 17.00 -11.64
CA VAL A 42 11.58 16.52 -12.02
C VAL A 42 11.49 15.12 -12.63
N VAL A 43 12.16 14.91 -13.76
CA VAL A 43 12.26 13.61 -14.41
C VAL A 43 13.25 12.73 -13.66
N LEU A 44 12.81 11.52 -13.28
CA LEU A 44 13.64 10.56 -12.57
C LEU A 44 13.68 9.22 -13.32
N ASP A 45 14.88 8.66 -13.45
CA ASP A 45 15.06 7.29 -13.91
C ASP A 45 14.71 6.30 -12.78
N PRO A 46 13.77 5.35 -12.97
CA PRO A 46 13.44 4.33 -11.98
C PRO A 46 14.59 3.39 -11.62
N ALA A 47 15.62 3.25 -12.47
CA ALA A 47 16.77 2.41 -12.17
C ALA A 47 17.73 3.06 -11.16
N HIS A 48 17.76 4.40 -11.11
CA HIS A 48 18.69 5.15 -10.28
C HIS A 48 18.46 4.90 -8.77
N PRO A 49 19.53 4.74 -7.94
CA PRO A 49 19.39 4.46 -6.51
C PRO A 49 18.58 5.49 -5.73
N ILE A 50 18.74 6.78 -6.04
CA ILE A 50 18.01 7.86 -5.38
C ILE A 50 16.50 7.74 -5.63
N THR A 51 16.08 7.43 -6.86
CA THR A 51 14.67 7.24 -7.19
C THR A 51 14.06 6.09 -6.38
N LYS A 52 14.80 4.99 -6.18
CA LYS A 52 14.36 3.88 -5.34
C LYS A 52 14.21 4.29 -3.87
N LEU A 53 15.10 5.13 -3.36
CA LEU A 53 15.01 5.68 -2.00
C LEU A 53 13.81 6.61 -1.85
N ILE A 54 13.55 7.49 -2.82
CA ILE A 54 12.37 8.37 -2.83
C ILE A 54 11.08 7.55 -2.85
N ILE A 55 11.00 6.53 -3.70
CA ILE A 55 9.84 5.61 -3.75
C ILE A 55 9.66 4.94 -2.38
N LYS A 56 10.73 4.39 -1.79
CA LYS A 56 10.67 3.73 -0.49
C LYS A 56 10.20 4.67 0.62
N ASP A 57 10.80 5.85 0.70
CA ASP A 57 10.50 6.87 1.69
C ASP A 57 9.03 7.30 1.61
N CYS A 58 8.54 7.56 0.40
CA CYS A 58 7.15 7.91 0.17
C CYS A 58 6.18 6.76 0.53
N ASP A 59 6.52 5.50 0.21
CA ASP A 59 5.72 4.32 0.60
C ASP A 59 5.65 4.15 2.12
N ASP A 60 6.76 4.35 2.83
CA ASP A 60 6.83 4.29 4.30
C ASP A 60 6.04 5.46 4.94
N HIS A 61 6.18 6.69 4.42
CA HIS A 61 5.44 7.87 4.91
C HIS A 61 3.92 7.76 4.72
N LEU A 62 3.48 7.16 3.61
CA LEU A 62 2.05 6.95 3.32
C LEU A 62 1.50 5.67 3.96
N HIS A 63 2.29 4.96 4.76
CA HIS A 63 1.89 3.73 5.44
C HIS A 63 1.43 2.62 4.47
N HIS A 64 2.20 2.40 3.39
CA HIS A 64 1.98 1.33 2.40
C HIS A 64 0.59 1.36 1.74
N PRO A 65 0.23 2.47 1.06
CA PRO A 65 -1.07 2.63 0.43
C PRO A 65 -1.22 1.72 -0.81
N GLY A 66 -2.41 1.67 -1.39
CA GLY A 66 -2.63 0.98 -2.67
C GLY A 66 -1.81 1.59 -3.82
N PRO A 67 -1.49 0.81 -4.87
CA PRO A 67 -0.56 1.22 -5.93
C PRO A 67 -0.97 2.48 -6.69
N GLU A 68 -2.26 2.67 -6.97
CA GLU A 68 -2.74 3.85 -7.68
C GLU A 68 -2.64 5.11 -6.83
N SER A 69 -3.01 5.02 -5.54
CA SER A 69 -2.88 6.15 -4.61
C SER A 69 -1.41 6.50 -4.39
N PHE A 70 -0.55 5.50 -4.29
CA PHE A 70 0.89 5.70 -4.15
C PHE A 70 1.48 6.40 -5.39
N PHE A 71 1.14 5.91 -6.58
CA PHE A 71 1.59 6.48 -7.83
C PHE A 71 1.10 7.93 -7.99
N ALA A 72 -0.16 8.20 -7.66
CA ALA A 72 -0.72 9.55 -7.71
C ALA A 72 0.03 10.53 -6.80
N GLU A 73 0.41 10.09 -5.59
CA GLU A 73 1.16 10.94 -4.66
C GLU A 73 2.57 11.23 -5.15
N LEU A 74 3.30 10.21 -5.63
CA LEU A 74 4.62 10.38 -6.24
C LEU A 74 4.56 11.35 -7.45
N ARG A 75 3.47 11.26 -8.23
CA ARG A 75 3.26 12.07 -9.43
C ARG A 75 3.17 13.57 -9.16
N ARG A 76 2.73 13.94 -7.96
CA ARG A 76 2.57 15.35 -7.57
C ARG A 76 3.89 16.12 -7.51
N ARG A 77 5.01 15.41 -7.35
CA ARG A 77 6.34 16.01 -7.20
C ARG A 77 7.35 15.50 -8.23
N TYR A 78 7.19 14.27 -8.70
CA TYR A 78 8.16 13.61 -9.56
C TYR A 78 7.54 13.02 -10.83
N TRP A 79 8.30 13.08 -11.92
CA TRP A 79 8.04 12.36 -13.16
C TRP A 79 8.98 11.17 -13.27
N ILE A 80 8.64 10.09 -12.58
CA ILE A 80 9.38 8.83 -12.68
C ILE A 80 9.04 8.18 -14.03
N LEU A 81 10.03 7.97 -14.88
CA LEU A 81 9.85 7.22 -16.14
C LEU A 81 9.30 5.84 -15.81
N ARG A 82 8.27 5.40 -16.52
CA ARG A 82 7.61 4.11 -16.22
C ARG A 82 7.16 3.99 -14.75
N GLY A 83 6.75 5.11 -14.16
CA GLY A 83 6.53 5.24 -12.71
C GLY A 83 5.53 4.27 -12.12
N ARG A 84 4.44 3.92 -12.83
CA ARG A 84 3.49 2.89 -12.40
C ARG A 84 4.17 1.53 -12.21
N GLU A 85 5.01 1.14 -13.16
CA GLU A 85 5.73 -0.14 -13.13
C GLU A 85 6.79 -0.13 -12.02
N ALA A 86 7.43 1.03 -11.78
CA ALA A 86 8.38 1.20 -10.68
C ALA A 86 7.72 1.06 -9.31
N VAL A 87 6.55 1.71 -9.12
CA VAL A 87 5.70 1.58 -7.92
C VAL A 87 5.29 0.12 -7.71
N TRP A 88 4.78 -0.53 -8.74
CA TRP A 88 4.34 -1.92 -8.65
C TRP A 88 5.49 -2.85 -8.27
N LYS A 89 6.66 -2.68 -8.91
CA LYS A 89 7.88 -3.44 -8.61
C LYS A 89 8.36 -3.25 -7.17
N HIS A 90 8.27 -2.03 -6.64
CA HIS A 90 8.60 -1.72 -5.24
C HIS A 90 7.64 -2.45 -4.28
N GLN A 91 6.33 -2.27 -4.43
CA GLN A 91 5.33 -2.87 -3.55
C GLN A 91 5.26 -4.40 -3.62
N HIS A 92 5.71 -5.00 -4.73
CA HIS A 92 5.87 -6.46 -4.81
C HIS A 92 6.99 -6.99 -3.92
N ARG A 93 8.04 -6.19 -3.71
CA ARG A 93 9.23 -6.55 -2.91
C ARG A 93 9.16 -6.04 -1.48
N CYS A 94 8.35 -5.02 -1.19
CA CYS A 94 8.15 -4.49 0.15
C CYS A 94 7.47 -5.53 1.08
N PRO A 95 8.08 -5.93 2.22
CA PRO A 95 7.51 -6.94 3.11
C PRO A 95 6.16 -6.55 3.70
N LYS A 96 5.98 -5.28 4.08
CA LYS A 96 4.73 -4.78 4.66
C LYS A 96 3.60 -4.80 3.63
N CYS A 97 3.86 -4.37 2.39
CA CYS A 97 2.89 -4.48 1.28
C CYS A 97 2.55 -5.94 0.95
N GLN A 98 3.54 -6.84 0.99
CA GLN A 98 3.30 -8.28 0.79
C GLN A 98 2.40 -8.85 1.88
N GLN A 99 2.64 -8.50 3.14
CA GLN A 99 1.82 -8.91 4.28
C GLN A 99 0.38 -8.40 4.14
N SER A 100 0.18 -7.12 3.82
CA SER A 100 -1.16 -6.54 3.60
C SER A 100 -1.89 -7.17 2.43
N ARG A 101 -1.17 -7.62 1.38
CA ARG A 101 -1.75 -8.29 0.21
C ARG A 101 -2.02 -9.79 0.45
N ALA A 102 -1.37 -10.39 1.44
CA ALA A 102 -1.45 -11.82 1.68
C ALA A 102 -2.91 -12.24 1.94
N LYS A 103 -3.37 -13.24 1.19
CA LYS A 103 -4.68 -13.86 1.43
C LYS A 103 -4.49 -15.04 2.38
N PRO A 104 -5.37 -15.23 3.37
CA PRO A 104 -5.29 -16.40 4.23
C PRO A 104 -5.46 -17.66 3.38
N ILE A 105 -4.65 -18.68 3.67
CA ILE A 105 -4.88 -20.01 3.13
C ILE A 105 -6.11 -20.55 3.87
N ILE A 106 -7.18 -20.81 3.12
CA ILE A 106 -8.40 -21.39 3.70
C ILE A 106 -8.04 -22.82 4.11
N PRO A 107 -8.09 -23.16 5.41
CA PRO A 107 -7.80 -24.52 5.83
C PRO A 107 -8.86 -25.47 5.26
N GLN A 108 -8.43 -26.66 4.84
CA GLN A 108 -9.37 -27.73 4.49
C GLN A 108 -10.11 -28.14 5.77
N MET A 109 -11.40 -27.87 5.81
CA MET A 109 -12.25 -28.24 6.94
C MET A 109 -12.46 -29.76 6.93
N ALA A 110 -12.25 -30.42 8.07
CA ALA A 110 -12.65 -31.81 8.24
C ALA A 110 -14.18 -31.93 8.24
N ASP A 111 -14.67 -33.15 7.96
CA ASP A 111 -16.10 -33.45 8.08
C ASP A 111 -16.61 -33.11 9.48
N LEU A 112 -17.84 -32.61 9.54
CA LEU A 112 -18.48 -32.27 10.81
C LEU A 112 -18.65 -33.53 11.67
N PRO A 113 -18.34 -33.48 12.98
CA PRO A 113 -18.54 -34.63 13.85
C PRO A 113 -20.03 -34.98 13.93
N LEU A 114 -20.35 -36.27 14.06
CA LEU A 114 -21.73 -36.77 14.16
C LEU A 114 -22.56 -36.04 15.22
N ALA A 115 -21.93 -35.60 16.32
CA ALA A 115 -22.58 -34.80 17.37
C ALA A 115 -23.28 -33.53 16.85
N ARG A 116 -22.78 -32.94 15.75
CA ARG A 116 -23.35 -31.75 15.07
C ARG A 116 -24.38 -32.08 13.98
N LEU A 117 -24.48 -33.33 13.55
CA LEU A 117 -25.34 -33.76 12.44
C LEU A 117 -26.63 -34.45 12.92
N ARG A 118 -26.74 -34.79 14.20
CA ARG A 118 -27.87 -35.52 14.77
C ARG A 118 -29.09 -34.62 14.95
N LEU A 119 -30.07 -34.76 14.07
CA LEU A 119 -31.40 -34.16 14.19
C LEU A 119 -32.29 -34.98 15.12
N CYS A 120 -33.35 -34.35 15.66
CA CYS A 120 -34.40 -35.01 16.44
C CYS A 120 -33.89 -35.77 17.67
N LYS A 121 -32.93 -35.21 18.40
CA LYS A 121 -32.44 -35.74 19.68
C LYS A 121 -32.99 -34.92 20.85
N PRO A 122 -33.18 -35.52 22.04
CA PRO A 122 -33.62 -34.78 23.21
C PRO A 122 -32.61 -33.69 23.60
N PRO A 123 -33.04 -32.66 24.35
CA PRO A 123 -32.13 -31.66 24.91
C PRO A 123 -30.96 -32.32 25.64
N PHE A 124 -29.75 -31.74 25.54
CA PHE A 124 -28.51 -32.22 26.15
C PHE A 124 -27.99 -33.59 25.65
N TYR A 125 -28.48 -34.11 24.52
CA TYR A 125 -27.99 -35.37 23.95
C TYR A 125 -26.53 -35.32 23.46
N SER A 126 -26.09 -34.15 22.96
CA SER A 126 -24.70 -33.87 22.61
C SER A 126 -24.25 -32.65 23.41
N THR A 127 -23.28 -32.82 24.30
CA THR A 127 -22.72 -31.71 25.11
C THR A 127 -21.23 -31.57 24.80
N GLY A 128 -20.79 -30.37 24.46
CA GLY A 128 -19.38 -30.03 24.37
C GLY A 128 -18.91 -29.48 25.70
N VAL A 129 -17.79 -29.98 26.21
CA VAL A 129 -17.09 -29.41 27.36
C VAL A 129 -15.76 -28.92 26.83
N ASP A 130 -15.47 -27.63 27.02
CA ASP A 130 -14.17 -27.04 26.74
C ASP A 130 -13.50 -26.69 28.07
N CYS A 131 -12.33 -27.26 28.32
CA CYS A 131 -11.54 -26.92 29.48
C CYS A 131 -10.57 -25.82 29.06
N PHE A 132 -10.84 -24.60 29.49
CA PHE A 132 -9.92 -23.49 29.30
C PHE A 132 -8.57 -23.79 29.96
N GLY A 133 -7.48 -23.26 29.35
CA GLY A 133 -6.09 -23.58 29.70
C GLY A 133 -5.69 -23.25 31.15
N PRO A 134 -4.42 -23.52 31.50
CA PRO A 134 -4.03 -23.63 32.90
C PRO A 134 -4.23 -22.32 33.66
N TYR A 135 -5.17 -22.34 34.60
CA TYR A 135 -5.51 -21.22 35.45
C TYR A 135 -4.57 -21.19 36.65
N THR A 136 -4.09 -20.01 37.01
CA THR A 136 -3.28 -19.86 38.21
C THR A 136 -4.21 -19.77 39.41
N VAL A 137 -4.45 -20.92 40.06
CA VAL A 137 -5.20 -20.99 41.32
C VAL A 137 -4.31 -20.58 42.49
N LYS A 138 -4.85 -19.80 43.43
CA LYS A 138 -4.24 -19.64 44.75
C LYS A 138 -4.72 -20.76 45.66
N ILE A 139 -3.79 -21.61 46.11
CA ILE A 139 -4.03 -22.62 47.14
C ILE A 139 -3.25 -22.16 48.39
N GLY A 140 -3.97 -21.56 49.34
CA GLY A 140 -3.37 -20.93 50.51
C GLY A 140 -2.42 -19.78 50.13
N ARG A 141 -1.15 -19.87 50.54
CA ARG A 141 -0.09 -18.88 50.19
C ARG A 141 0.63 -19.20 48.87
N ARG A 142 0.29 -20.30 48.20
CA ARG A 142 0.94 -20.75 46.95
C ARG A 142 0.04 -20.46 45.76
N ALA A 143 0.66 -20.11 44.64
CA ALA A 143 -0.02 -20.04 43.35
C ALA A 143 0.45 -21.24 42.52
N GLU A 144 -0.49 -22.02 41.98
CA GLU A 144 -0.22 -23.19 41.15
C GLU A 144 -1.00 -23.09 39.83
N LYS A 145 -0.38 -23.52 38.72
CA LYS A 145 -1.06 -23.65 37.42
C LYS A 145 -1.84 -24.97 37.40
N ARG A 146 -3.16 -24.91 37.22
CA ARG A 146 -4.03 -26.08 37.03
C ARG A 146 -4.76 -26.02 35.72
#